data_AF-A0A423LMP5-F1
#
_entry.id   AF-A0A423LMP5-F1
#
_cell.length_a   1.000
_cell.length_b   1.000
_cell.length_c   1.000
_cell.angle_alpha   90.00
_cell.angle_beta   90.00
_cell.angle_gamma   90.00
#
_symmetry.space_group_name_H-M   'P 1'
#
loop_
_entity.id
_entity.type
_entity.pdbx_description
1 polymer ?
#
loop_
_entity_poly.entity_id
_entity_poly.type
_entity_poly.pdbx_seq_one_letter_code
_entity_poly.pdbx_strand_id
1 'polypeptide(L)'
;MGMFIKNIGSIAFGIVGFLAFLSLPAIFILGLAKTTHYVLPWVSTLAWLCVGIIVFILLPLSIFKKFRVFTGTAIYIGSFVFGLMLFLFSLLTTWTMWGGFWVFIGLLGFGGLIVPFALVACLLNGFWFGVGVVIGLLVLTWGARFAGLAIAMNGEK
;
A
#
# COMPACT_ATOMS: atom_id res chain seq x y z
N MET A 1 -35.78 22.00 -37.12
CA MET A 1 -34.73 20.97 -37.38
C MET A 1 -33.39 21.29 -36.71
N GLY A 2 -32.80 22.50 -36.89
CA GLY A 2 -31.44 22.80 -36.40
C GLY A 2 -31.23 22.82 -34.86
N MET A 3 -32.25 23.17 -34.08
CA MET A 3 -32.16 23.25 -32.61
C MET A 3 -32.10 21.86 -31.94
N PHE A 4 -32.78 20.87 -32.52
CA PHE A 4 -32.82 19.49 -32.00
C PHE A 4 -31.47 18.77 -32.22
N ILE A 5 -30.84 18.96 -33.38
CA ILE A 5 -29.50 18.43 -33.70
C ILE A 5 -28.43 19.08 -32.80
N LYS A 6 -28.56 20.38 -32.50
CA LYS A 6 -27.63 21.10 -31.62
C LYS A 6 -27.73 20.64 -30.16
N ASN A 7 -28.93 20.35 -29.66
CA ASN A 7 -29.14 19.80 -28.31
C ASN A 7 -28.65 18.34 -28.20
N ILE A 8 -28.92 17.49 -29.19
CA ILE A 8 -28.40 16.11 -29.21
C ILE A 8 -26.87 16.10 -29.27
N GLY A 9 -26.28 16.99 -30.08
CA GLY A 9 -24.83 17.17 -30.15
C GLY A 9 -24.24 17.58 -28.80
N SER A 10 -24.86 18.54 -28.10
CA SER A 10 -24.43 18.98 -26.77
C SER A 10 -24.55 17.89 -25.71
N ILE A 11 -25.64 17.11 -25.73
CA ILE A 11 -25.85 16.01 -24.78
C ILE A 11 -24.86 14.88 -25.04
N ALA A 12 -24.62 14.51 -26.30
CA ALA A 12 -23.62 13.52 -26.67
C ALA A 12 -22.20 13.95 -26.27
N PHE A 13 -21.84 15.22 -26.49
CA PHE A 13 -20.55 15.76 -26.06
C PHE A 13 -20.40 15.74 -24.54
N GLY A 14 -21.47 16.05 -23.80
CA GLY A 14 -21.51 15.96 -22.34
C GLY A 14 -21.32 14.53 -21.83
N ILE A 15 -21.98 13.54 -22.45
CA ILE A 15 -21.84 12.12 -22.09
C ILE A 15 -20.42 11.63 -22.36
N VAL A 16 -19.86 11.96 -23.53
CA VAL A 16 -18.48 11.56 -23.89
C VAL A 16 -17.48 12.23 -22.94
N GLY A 17 -17.64 13.51 -22.62
CA GLY A 17 -16.79 14.21 -21.66
C GLY A 17 -16.88 13.63 -20.25
N PHE A 18 -18.08 13.26 -19.80
CA PHE A 18 -18.29 12.63 -18.51
C PHE A 18 -17.69 11.23 -18.44
N LEU A 19 -17.87 10.40 -19.47
CA LEU A 19 -17.24 9.08 -19.56
C LEU A 19 -15.71 9.17 -19.63
N ALA A 20 -15.17 10.15 -20.35
CA ALA A 20 -13.73 10.40 -20.40
C ALA A 20 -13.19 10.76 -19.01
N PHE A 21 -13.88 11.62 -18.27
CA PHE A 21 -13.51 11.95 -16.88
C PHE A 21 -13.58 10.72 -15.97
N LEU A 22 -14.62 9.90 -16.09
CA LEU A 22 -14.78 8.67 -15.31
C LEU A 22 -13.74 7.60 -15.64
N SER A 23 -13.13 7.66 -16.83
CA SER A 23 -12.06 6.75 -17.24
C SER A 23 -10.69 7.10 -16.62
N LEU A 24 -10.47 8.34 -16.18
CA LEU A 24 -9.19 8.78 -15.60
C LEU A 24 -8.77 7.96 -14.37
N PRO A 25 -9.65 7.69 -13.37
CA PRO A 25 -9.32 6.80 -12.26
C PRO A 25 -8.98 5.39 -12.72
N ALA A 26 -9.70 4.85 -13.71
CA ALA A 26 -9.45 3.51 -14.21
C ALA A 26 -8.08 3.40 -14.89
N ILE A 27 -7.70 4.39 -15.71
CA ILE A 27 -6.39 4.48 -16.35
C ILE A 27 -5.29 4.63 -15.29
N PHE A 28 -5.52 5.44 -14.26
CA PHE A 28 -4.58 5.61 -13.15
C PHE A 28 -4.33 4.28 -12.42
N ILE A 29 -5.38 3.51 -12.11
CA ILE A 29 -5.26 2.21 -11.43
C ILE A 29 -4.58 1.17 -12.33
N LEU A 30 -4.91 1.13 -13.62
CA LEU A 30 -4.23 0.27 -14.59
C LEU A 30 -2.72 0.59 -14.67
N GLY A 31 -2.39 1.88 -14.68
CA GLY A 31 -1.01 2.35 -14.63
C GLY A 31 -0.32 1.95 -13.34
N LEU A 32 -0.99 2.11 -12.19
CA LEU A 32 -0.48 1.73 -10.87
C LEU A 32 -0.22 0.23 -10.77
N ALA A 33 -1.16 -0.60 -11.21
CA ALA A 33 -1.03 -2.05 -11.19
C ALA A 33 0.16 -2.52 -12.05
N LYS A 34 0.33 -1.97 -13.27
CA LYS A 34 1.49 -2.29 -14.12
C LYS A 34 2.80 -1.80 -13.50
N THR A 35 2.82 -0.59 -12.96
CA THR A 35 4.02 0.01 -12.34
C THR A 35 4.46 -0.79 -11.11
N THR A 36 3.51 -1.40 -10.40
CA THR A 36 3.79 -2.19 -9.21
C THR A 36 4.74 -3.36 -9.50
N HIS A 37 4.64 -4.01 -10.67
CA HIS A 37 5.58 -5.07 -11.06
C HIS A 37 7.04 -4.61 -11.11
N TYR A 38 7.27 -3.36 -11.49
CA TYR A 38 8.61 -2.78 -11.58
C TYR A 38 9.08 -2.22 -10.24
N VAL A 39 8.18 -1.63 -9.45
CA VAL A 39 8.52 -0.98 -8.17
C VAL A 39 8.70 -1.97 -7.03
N LEU A 40 7.95 -3.07 -7.03
CA LEU A 40 7.90 -4.02 -5.91
C LEU A 40 9.23 -4.72 -5.63
N PRO A 41 10.06 -5.12 -6.63
CA PRO A 41 11.41 -5.64 -6.37
C PRO A 41 12.33 -4.64 -5.65
N TRP A 42 12.26 -3.36 -6.03
CA TRP A 42 13.05 -2.30 -5.39
C TRP A 42 12.60 -2.05 -3.96
N VAL A 43 11.28 -1.93 -3.74
CA VAL A 43 10.71 -1.73 -2.40
C VAL A 43 10.96 -2.96 -1.51
N SER A 44 10.92 -4.17 -2.07
CA SER A 44 11.25 -5.41 -1.36
C SER A 44 12.70 -5.40 -0.88
N THR A 45 13.64 -5.00 -1.75
CA THR A 45 15.06 -4.90 -1.40
C THR A 45 15.28 -3.86 -0.30
N LEU A 46 14.60 -2.71 -0.41
CA LEU A 46 14.64 -1.66 0.59
C LEU A 46 14.05 -2.14 1.93
N ALA A 47 12.94 -2.88 1.91
CA ALA A 47 12.32 -3.44 3.11
C ALA A 47 13.27 -4.42 3.81
N TRP A 48 13.92 -5.33 3.09
CA TRP A 48 14.90 -6.25 3.68
C TRP A 48 16.10 -5.51 4.30
N LEU A 49 16.58 -4.46 3.64
CA LEU A 49 17.64 -3.60 4.16
C LEU A 49 17.18 -2.87 5.43
N CYS A 50 15.96 -2.34 5.45
CA CYS A 50 15.36 -1.73 6.65
C CYS A 50 15.24 -2.73 7.81
N VAL A 51 14.79 -3.97 7.55
CA VAL A 51 14.76 -5.02 8.58
C VAL A 51 16.16 -5.28 9.12
N GLY A 52 17.16 -5.42 8.25
CA GLY A 52 18.55 -5.60 8.67
C GLY A 52 19.06 -4.47 9.56
N ILE A 53 18.85 -3.22 9.16
CA ILE A 53 19.26 -2.05 9.96
C ILE A 53 18.50 -2.02 11.31
N ILE A 54 17.20 -2.28 11.31
CA ILE A 54 16.40 -2.26 12.53
C ILE A 54 16.88 -3.32 13.51
N VAL A 55 17.09 -4.56 13.03
CA VAL A 55 17.44 -5.71 13.87
C VAL A 55 18.89 -5.66 14.36
N PHE A 56 19.84 -5.33 13.49
CA PHE A 56 21.27 -5.41 13.82
C PHE A 56 21.87 -4.11 14.35
N ILE A 57 21.23 -2.96 14.09
CA ILE A 57 21.79 -1.65 14.46
C ILE A 57 20.86 -0.93 15.44
N LEU A 58 19.63 -0.62 15.03
CA LEU A 58 18.75 0.25 15.81
C LEU A 58 18.26 -0.42 17.10
N LEU A 59 17.89 -1.71 17.06
CA LEU A 59 17.43 -2.44 18.23
C LEU A 59 18.54 -2.60 19.30
N PRO A 60 19.76 -3.05 18.98
CA PRO A 60 20.86 -3.08 19.96
C PRO A 60 21.19 -1.69 20.50
N LEU A 61 21.17 -0.67 19.65
CA LEU A 61 21.46 0.70 20.07
C LEU A 61 20.36 1.29 20.98
N SER A 62 19.11 0.80 20.86
CA SER A 62 17.99 1.21 21.72
C SER A 62 18.15 0.79 23.20
N ILE A 63 19.07 -0.12 23.50
CA ILE A 63 19.40 -0.51 24.88
C ILE A 63 19.92 0.71 25.65
N PHE A 64 20.72 1.56 25.00
CA PHE A 64 21.29 2.77 25.59
C PHE A 64 20.23 3.89 25.65
N LYS A 65 19.90 4.35 26.88
CA LYS A 65 18.89 5.39 27.11
C LYS A 65 19.06 6.63 26.23
N LYS A 66 20.31 7.09 26.05
CA LYS A 66 20.65 8.27 25.26
C LYS A 66 20.21 8.19 23.78
N PHE A 67 20.16 6.99 23.21
CA PHE A 67 19.84 6.80 21.79
C PHE A 67 18.40 6.31 21.56
N ARG A 68 17.59 6.13 22.61
CA ARG A 68 16.22 5.61 22.50
C ARG A 68 15.30 6.48 21.66
N VAL A 69 15.34 7.80 21.85
CA VAL A 69 14.51 8.74 21.07
C VAL A 69 14.86 8.64 19.58
N PHE A 70 16.17 8.63 19.26
CA PHE A 70 16.65 8.52 17.88
C PHE A 70 16.30 7.17 17.25
N THR A 71 16.61 6.07 17.92
CA THR A 71 16.37 4.71 17.42
C THR A 71 14.88 4.41 17.30
N GLY A 72 14.07 4.79 18.27
CA GLY A 72 12.61 4.64 18.22
C GLY A 72 11.97 5.41 17.08
N THR A 73 12.40 6.66 16.86
CA THR A 73 11.94 7.49 15.74
C THR A 73 12.36 6.89 14.40
N ALA A 74 13.61 6.41 14.28
CA ALA A 74 14.10 5.76 13.07
C ALA A 74 13.33 4.47 12.74
N ILE A 75 13.02 3.64 13.74
CA ILE A 75 12.21 2.43 13.58
C ILE A 75 10.78 2.79 13.15
N TYR A 76 10.18 3.83 13.74
CA TYR A 76 8.87 4.33 13.35
C TYR A 76 8.85 4.81 11.90
N ILE A 77 9.86 5.57 11.46
CA ILE A 77 9.98 6.01 10.06
C ILE A 77 10.17 4.79 9.13
N GLY A 78 10.98 3.82 9.54
CA GLY A 78 11.18 2.56 8.80
C GLY A 78 9.88 1.77 8.59
N SER A 79 8.92 1.87 9.52
CA SER A 79 7.61 1.20 9.40
C SER A 79 6.83 1.61 8.15
N PHE A 80 7.04 2.82 7.62
CA PHE A 80 6.39 3.26 6.38
C PHE A 80 6.87 2.51 5.15
N VAL A 81 8.13 2.04 5.14
CA VAL A 81 8.65 1.20 4.06
C VAL A 81 7.93 -0.16 4.06
N PHE A 82 7.72 -0.75 5.24
CA PHE A 82 6.96 -1.99 5.38
C PHE A 82 5.49 -1.80 5.00
N GLY A 83 4.88 -0.68 5.41
CA GLY A 83 3.51 -0.35 5.04
C GLY A 83 3.35 -0.15 3.52
N LEU A 84 4.31 0.50 2.86
CA LEU A 84 4.33 0.64 1.42
C LEU A 84 4.48 -0.72 0.72
N MET A 85 5.38 -1.57 1.22
CA MET A 85 5.56 -2.93 0.69
C MET A 85 4.28 -3.76 0.84
N LEU A 86 3.64 -3.72 2.01
CA LEU A 86 2.35 -4.37 2.28
C LEU A 86 1.28 -3.89 1.31
N PHE A 87 1.17 -2.58 1.12
CA PHE A 87 0.20 -1.96 0.23
C PHE A 87 0.41 -2.39 -1.23
N LEU A 88 1.64 -2.26 -1.75
CA LEU A 88 1.97 -2.63 -3.13
C LEU A 88 1.78 -4.12 -3.39
N PHE A 89 2.20 -4.98 -2.46
CA PHE A 89 1.99 -6.42 -2.57
C PHE A 89 0.50 -6.77 -2.55
N SER A 90 -0.27 -6.14 -1.66
CA SER A 90 -1.72 -6.37 -1.56
C SER A 90 -2.47 -5.86 -2.79
N LEU A 91 -2.07 -4.71 -3.32
CA LEU A 91 -2.63 -4.16 -4.56
C LEU A 91 -2.37 -5.09 -5.75
N LEU A 92 -1.13 -5.54 -5.91
CA LEU A 92 -0.77 -6.44 -6.99
C LEU A 92 -1.51 -7.77 -6.88
N THR A 93 -1.56 -8.36 -5.69
CA THR A 93 -2.24 -9.63 -5.41
C THR A 93 -3.73 -9.55 -5.67
N THR A 94 -4.38 -8.48 -5.21
CA THR A 94 -5.82 -8.27 -5.47
C THR A 94 -6.07 -8.08 -6.97
N TRP A 95 -5.21 -7.32 -7.66
CA TRP A 95 -5.33 -7.11 -9.10
C TRP A 95 -5.21 -8.42 -9.88
N THR A 96 -4.23 -9.27 -9.55
CA THR A 96 -3.97 -10.51 -10.30
C THR A 96 -5.00 -11.59 -10.02
N MET A 97 -5.52 -11.69 -8.79
CA MET A 97 -6.45 -12.76 -8.40
C MET A 97 -7.92 -12.39 -8.56
N TRP A 98 -8.30 -11.16 -8.21
CA TRP A 98 -9.70 -10.70 -8.17
C TRP A 98 -10.01 -9.64 -9.22
N GLY A 99 -8.99 -8.99 -9.79
CA GLY A 99 -9.15 -8.01 -10.86
C GLY A 99 -9.32 -6.56 -10.37
N GLY A 100 -9.44 -5.65 -11.33
CA GLY A 100 -9.39 -4.21 -11.08
C GLY A 100 -10.59 -3.62 -10.30
N PHE A 101 -11.75 -4.28 -10.35
CA PHE A 101 -12.94 -3.83 -9.61
C PHE A 101 -12.71 -3.82 -8.09
N TRP A 102 -12.13 -4.90 -7.56
CA TRP A 102 -11.82 -5.01 -6.13
C TRP A 102 -10.68 -4.07 -5.72
N VAL A 103 -9.73 -3.83 -6.63
CA VAL A 103 -8.68 -2.83 -6.41
C VAL A 103 -9.28 -1.42 -6.31
N PHE A 104 -10.22 -1.08 -7.19
CA PHE A 104 -10.93 0.21 -7.13
C PHE A 104 -11.64 0.40 -5.79
N ILE A 105 -12.42 -0.58 -5.34
CA ILE A 105 -13.08 -0.54 -4.03
C ILE A 105 -12.05 -0.44 -2.89
N GLY A 106 -10.96 -1.21 -2.97
CA GLY A 106 -9.89 -1.19 -1.99
C GLY A 106 -9.22 0.18 -1.85
N LEU A 107 -9.06 0.89 -2.96
CA LEU A 107 -8.49 2.24 -3.02
C LEU A 107 -9.47 3.31 -2.51
N LEU A 108 -10.78 3.16 -2.73
CA LEU A 108 -11.79 4.06 -2.15
C LEU A 108 -11.74 4.07 -0.62
N GLY A 109 -11.36 2.96 0.01
CA GLY A 109 -11.07 2.87 1.44
C GLY A 109 -9.70 3.46 1.85
N PHE A 110 -9.22 4.49 1.15
CA PHE A 110 -7.88 5.08 1.31
C PHE A 110 -6.73 4.06 1.21
N GLY A 111 -6.94 2.96 0.47
CA GLY A 111 -5.97 1.87 0.34
C GLY A 111 -5.89 0.93 1.54
N GLY A 112 -6.59 1.20 2.65
CA GLY A 112 -6.62 0.30 3.80
C GLY A 112 -7.35 -1.02 3.52
N LEU A 113 -8.43 -0.96 2.73
CA LEU A 113 -9.24 -2.12 2.36
C LEU A 113 -8.56 -3.06 1.35
N ILE A 114 -7.49 -2.61 0.67
CA ILE A 114 -6.74 -3.46 -0.27
C ILE A 114 -6.07 -4.65 0.44
N VAL A 115 -5.67 -4.46 1.71
CA VAL A 115 -4.96 -5.47 2.51
C VAL A 115 -5.86 -6.65 2.87
N PRO A 116 -7.06 -6.46 3.45
CA PRO A 116 -7.98 -7.57 3.68
C PRO A 116 -8.45 -8.22 2.37
N PHE A 117 -8.63 -7.46 1.28
CA PHE A 117 -8.97 -8.06 -0.02
C PHE A 117 -7.86 -8.96 -0.55
N ALA A 118 -6.59 -8.55 -0.45
CA ALA A 118 -5.47 -9.40 -0.82
C ALA A 118 -5.39 -10.66 0.03
N LEU A 119 -5.67 -10.55 1.33
CA LEU A 119 -5.67 -11.69 2.25
C LEU A 119 -6.77 -12.69 1.88
N VAL A 120 -8.00 -12.22 1.67
CA VAL A 120 -9.13 -13.07 1.27
C VAL A 120 -8.89 -13.65 -0.13
N ALA A 121 -8.34 -12.87 -1.06
CA ALA A 121 -7.96 -13.36 -2.38
C ALA A 121 -6.94 -14.50 -2.31
N CYS A 122 -5.90 -14.36 -1.48
CA CYS A 122 -4.92 -15.44 -1.27
C CYS A 122 -5.57 -16.69 -0.68
N LEU A 123 -6.45 -16.54 0.31
CA LEU A 123 -7.12 -17.65 0.98
C LEU A 123 -8.03 -18.42 0.02
N LEU A 124 -8.86 -17.72 -0.76
CA LEU A 124 -9.78 -18.37 -1.70
C LEU A 124 -9.08 -19.03 -2.87
N ASN A 125 -7.90 -18.51 -3.28
CA ASN A 125 -7.09 -19.09 -4.35
C ASN A 125 -6.05 -20.13 -3.85
N GLY A 126 -6.03 -20.45 -2.55
CA GLY A 126 -5.08 -21.41 -1.98
C GLY A 126 -3.61 -20.96 -1.99
N PHE A 127 -3.34 -19.66 -2.15
CA PHE A 127 -1.99 -19.11 -2.20
C PHE A 127 -1.44 -18.82 -0.78
N TRP A 128 -1.09 -19.89 -0.07
CA TRP A 128 -0.62 -19.84 1.32
C TRP A 128 0.62 -18.97 1.55
N PHE A 129 1.54 -18.95 0.59
CA PHE A 129 2.71 -18.08 0.66
C PHE A 129 2.30 -16.61 0.70
N GLY A 130 1.35 -16.19 -0.13
CA GLY A 130 0.81 -14.83 -0.12
C GLY A 130 0.12 -14.47 1.20
N VAL A 131 -0.63 -15.40 1.78
CA VAL A 131 -1.22 -15.22 3.12
C VAL A 131 -0.13 -14.92 4.16
N GLY A 132 0.93 -15.73 4.17
CA GLY A 132 2.07 -15.54 5.07
C GLY A 132 2.77 -14.20 4.87
N VAL A 133 2.96 -13.77 3.61
CA VAL A 133 3.56 -12.47 3.28
C VAL A 133 2.69 -11.30 3.75
N VAL A 134 1.38 -11.33 3.49
CA VAL A 134 0.45 -10.26 3.91
C VAL A 134 0.42 -10.15 5.43
N ILE A 135 0.27 -11.26 6.14
CA ILE A 135 0.24 -11.28 7.60
C ILE A 135 1.61 -10.83 8.16
N GLY A 136 2.71 -11.36 7.64
CA GLY A 136 4.06 -11.02 8.08
C GLY A 136 4.36 -9.54 7.91
N LEU A 137 4.01 -8.95 6.76
CA LEU A 137 4.17 -7.52 6.49
C LEU A 137 3.23 -6.67 7.34
N LEU A 138 2.02 -7.14 7.65
CA LEU A 138 1.08 -6.46 8.54
C LEU A 138 1.65 -6.40 9.97
N VAL A 139 2.15 -7.52 10.49
CA VAL A 139 2.81 -7.60 11.79
C VAL A 139 4.09 -6.76 11.81
N LEU A 140 4.92 -6.79 10.76
CA LEU A 140 6.12 -5.97 10.68
C LEU A 140 5.81 -4.47 10.65
N THR A 141 4.81 -4.06 9.87
CA THR A 141 4.41 -2.66 9.75
C THR A 141 3.93 -2.11 11.08
N TRP A 142 2.93 -2.76 11.68
CA TRP A 142 2.35 -2.29 12.94
C TRP A 142 3.27 -2.55 14.12
N GLY A 143 3.96 -3.68 14.14
CA GLY A 143 4.95 -4.04 15.15
C GLY A 143 6.09 -3.03 15.20
N ALA A 144 6.71 -2.69 14.06
CA ALA A 144 7.74 -1.66 14.02
C ALA A 144 7.20 -0.30 14.42
N ARG A 145 5.98 0.05 13.99
CA ARG A 145 5.35 1.33 14.33
C ARG A 145 5.14 1.49 15.83
N PHE A 146 4.52 0.50 16.48
CA PHE A 146 4.27 0.53 17.93
C PHE A 146 5.56 0.38 18.74
N ALA A 147 6.47 -0.51 18.33
CA ALA A 147 7.75 -0.67 19.01
C ALA A 147 8.61 0.61 18.93
N GLY A 148 8.66 1.24 17.76
CA GLY A 148 9.39 2.50 17.56
C GLY A 148 8.87 3.62 18.47
N LEU A 149 7.55 3.80 18.54
CA LEU A 149 6.92 4.78 19.44
C LEU A 149 7.19 4.45 20.91
N ALA A 150 7.04 3.19 21.32
CA ALA A 150 7.27 2.77 22.70
C ALA A 150 8.73 2.97 23.14
N ILE A 151 9.69 2.70 22.24
CA ILE A 151 11.12 2.94 22.49
C ILE A 151 11.38 4.44 22.62
N ALA A 152 10.83 5.27 21.73
CA ALA A 152 11.03 6.71 21.74
C ALA A 152 10.50 7.35 23.04
N MET A 153 9.27 7.01 23.44
CA MET A 153 8.65 7.53 24.67
C MET A 153 9.40 7.12 25.95
N ASN A 154 10.03 5.94 25.97
CA ASN A 154 10.87 5.50 27.09
C ASN A 154 12.27 6.13 27.10
N GLY A 155 12.62 6.92 26.08
CA GLY A 155 13.86 7.69 26.03
C GLY A 155 13.72 9.12 26.55
N GLU A 156 12.50 9.66 26.61
CA GLU A 156 12.21 11.01 27.12
C GLU A 156 12.10 11.07 28.65
N LYS A 157 11.95 9.91 29.31
CA LYS A 157 11.90 9.75 30.77
C LYS A 157 13.29 9.47 31.34
#